data_AF-A0A9D9GZF8-F1
#
_entry.id   AF-A0A9D9GZF8-F1
#
_cell.length_a   1.000
_cell.length_b   1.000
_cell.length_c   1.000
_cell.angle_alpha   90.00
_cell.angle_beta   90.00
_cell.angle_gamma   90.00
#
_symmetry.space_group_name_H-M   'P 1'
#
loop_
_entity.id
_entity.type
_entity.pdbx_description
1 polymer ?
#
loop_
_entity_poly.entity_id
_entity_poly.type
_entity_poly.pdbx_seq_one_letter_code
_entity_poly.pdbx_strand_id
1 'polypeptide(L)'
;LYCDNKEAVDKGITYICRRLDLCDNVKLQEAQETLEIAVSMLENNDLFIDAANGEIDKINYQGVTGDCWLLAALNGIAETPNGKKLISECISVNPDTQDVTVKLEGGKKEYLITQDDILKSGRLSKGDADLRAMEIAFKRYYEEMQPPQTLDGGYAVSAFEILTGNQPSLVTTVADPNNPQNSYLALADGLNFHELNPQTISEYKNKPLIVLAGYSALDELEKLQPNIVICADARTSEFESHQYWIRIDGDNIIVKESHNSSNEKVYTREEFLNNFNGGLNVMVL
;
A
#
# COMPACT_ATOMS: atom_id res chain seq x y z
N LEU A 1 -18.33 -11.51 14.16
CA LEU A 1 -19.31 -12.59 13.91
C LEU A 1 -19.02 -13.13 12.51
N TYR A 2 -18.37 -14.29 12.41
CA TYR A 2 -18.31 -15.04 11.13
C TYR A 2 -19.72 -15.57 10.86
N CYS A 3 -20.39 -15.06 9.83
CA CYS A 3 -21.62 -15.67 9.33
C CYS A 3 -21.37 -16.12 7.90
N ASP A 4 -20.91 -17.35 7.74
CA ASP A 4 -20.70 -18.00 6.43
C ASP A 4 -22.04 -18.31 5.72
N ASN A 5 -23.16 -17.95 6.35
CA ASN A 5 -24.50 -18.21 5.87
C ASN A 5 -25.15 -16.91 5.40
N LYS A 6 -24.88 -16.56 4.14
CA LYS A 6 -25.49 -15.43 3.44
C LYS A 6 -27.03 -15.43 3.56
N GLU A 7 -27.66 -16.60 3.55
CA GLU A 7 -29.11 -16.74 3.70
C GLU A 7 -29.62 -16.30 5.10
N ALA A 8 -28.81 -16.51 6.15
CA ALA A 8 -29.14 -16.06 7.50
C ALA A 8 -28.96 -14.55 7.65
N VAL A 9 -27.96 -13.98 6.99
CA VAL A 9 -27.74 -12.53 6.90
C VAL A 9 -28.92 -11.86 6.17
N ASP A 10 -29.29 -12.38 5.00
CA ASP A 10 -30.39 -11.87 4.17
C ASP A 10 -31.73 -11.92 4.93
N LYS A 11 -31.98 -13.00 5.69
CA LYS A 11 -33.16 -13.11 6.57
C LYS A 11 -33.12 -12.10 7.72
N GLY A 12 -31.96 -11.85 8.30
CA GLY A 12 -31.75 -10.84 9.34
C GLY A 12 -32.05 -9.43 8.83
N ILE A 13 -31.48 -9.06 7.68
CA ILE A 13 -31.74 -7.78 6.99
C ILE A 13 -33.24 -7.64 6.70
N THR A 14 -33.86 -8.65 6.09
CA THR A 14 -35.29 -8.64 5.74
C THR A 14 -36.18 -8.44 6.98
N TYR A 15 -35.82 -9.06 8.11
CA TYR A 15 -36.54 -8.93 9.37
C TYR A 15 -36.41 -7.51 9.96
N ILE A 16 -35.23 -6.90 9.89
CA ILE A 16 -35.00 -5.52 10.32
C ILE A 16 -35.80 -4.55 9.44
N CYS A 17 -35.74 -4.68 8.11
CA CYS A 17 -36.52 -3.86 7.17
C CYS A 17 -38.01 -3.85 7.52
N ARG A 18 -38.60 -5.02 7.75
CA ARG A 18 -40.04 -5.16 8.10
C ARG A 18 -40.44 -4.47 9.41
N ARG A 19 -39.49 -4.27 10.32
CA ARG A 19 -39.74 -3.60 11.60
C ARG A 19 -39.48 -2.10 11.55
N LEU A 20 -38.68 -1.63 10.59
CA LEU A 20 -38.46 -0.21 10.36
C LEU A 20 -39.73 0.49 9.91
N ASP A 21 -40.60 -0.16 9.12
CA ASP A 21 -41.93 0.35 8.72
C ASP A 21 -42.88 0.70 9.90
N LEU A 22 -42.50 0.37 11.13
CA LEU A 22 -43.28 0.63 12.35
C LEU A 22 -42.73 1.81 13.19
N CYS A 23 -41.70 2.52 12.72
CA CYS A 23 -41.06 3.65 13.41
C CYS A 23 -41.52 5.02 12.89
N ASP A 24 -41.59 6.03 13.76
CA ASP A 24 -41.90 7.43 13.37
C ASP A 24 -40.86 8.01 12.39
N ASN A 25 -41.32 8.87 11.47
CA ASN A 25 -40.58 9.36 10.29
C ASN A 25 -39.14 9.87 10.53
N VAL A 26 -38.83 10.45 11.70
CA VAL A 26 -37.49 10.99 11.99
C VAL A 26 -36.49 9.89 12.34
N LYS A 27 -36.94 8.83 13.03
CA LYS A 27 -36.09 7.67 13.37
C LYS A 27 -35.98 6.66 12.22
N LEU A 28 -36.88 6.77 11.23
CA LEU A 28 -36.89 5.91 10.06
C LEU A 28 -35.66 6.14 9.17
N GLN A 29 -35.27 7.40 8.96
CA GLN A 29 -34.17 7.74 8.07
C GLN A 29 -32.80 7.33 8.64
N GLU A 30 -32.50 7.69 9.89
CA GLU A 30 -31.26 7.26 10.57
C GLU A 30 -31.15 5.73 10.62
N ALA A 31 -32.27 5.04 10.83
CA ALA A 31 -32.29 3.59 10.91
C ALA A 31 -32.21 2.91 9.53
N GLN A 32 -32.69 3.56 8.46
CA GLN A 32 -32.46 3.15 7.08
C GLN A 32 -30.99 3.30 6.69
N GLU A 33 -30.37 4.45 7.01
CA GLU A 33 -28.94 4.70 6.77
C GLU A 33 -28.05 3.70 7.52
N THR A 34 -28.36 3.45 8.80
CA THR A 34 -27.66 2.44 9.62
C THR A 34 -27.79 1.04 9.02
N LEU A 35 -28.98 0.69 8.53
CA LEU A 35 -29.22 -0.60 7.91
C LEU A 35 -28.47 -0.75 6.58
N GLU A 36 -28.48 0.27 5.72
CA GLU A 36 -27.74 0.27 4.46
C GLU A 36 -26.23 0.08 4.68
N ILE A 37 -25.67 0.76 5.68
CA ILE A 37 -24.27 0.57 6.11
C ILE A 37 -24.05 -0.88 6.55
N ALA A 38 -24.91 -1.42 7.43
CA ALA A 38 -24.77 -2.79 7.92
C ALA A 38 -24.87 -3.83 6.79
N VAL A 39 -25.81 -3.63 5.84
CA VAL A 39 -25.93 -4.49 4.64
C VAL A 39 -24.66 -4.41 3.81
N SER A 40 -24.15 -3.21 3.52
CA SER A 40 -22.90 -3.02 2.77
C SER A 40 -21.74 -3.74 3.46
N MET A 41 -21.59 -3.59 4.77
CA MET A 41 -20.52 -4.26 5.52
C MET A 41 -20.64 -5.79 5.46
N LEU A 42 -21.86 -6.30 5.54
CA LEU A 42 -22.15 -7.74 5.48
C LEU A 42 -21.89 -8.32 4.09
N GLU A 43 -22.37 -7.65 3.04
CA GLU A 43 -22.17 -8.07 1.65
C GLU A 43 -20.70 -8.07 1.25
N ASN A 44 -19.93 -7.11 1.76
CA ASN A 44 -18.51 -6.96 1.47
C ASN A 44 -17.60 -7.73 2.45
N ASN A 45 -18.14 -8.40 3.47
CA ASN A 45 -17.36 -9.03 4.55
C ASN A 45 -16.41 -8.05 5.28
N ASP A 46 -16.85 -6.79 5.43
CA ASP A 46 -16.13 -5.68 6.07
C ASP A 46 -16.39 -5.60 7.59
N LEU A 47 -16.99 -6.63 8.19
CA LEU A 47 -17.21 -6.75 9.64
C LEU A 47 -15.93 -6.76 10.49
N PHE A 48 -14.77 -6.62 9.85
CA PHE A 48 -13.43 -6.74 10.43
C PHE A 48 -12.54 -5.53 10.11
N ILE A 49 -13.12 -4.39 9.68
CA ILE A 49 -12.34 -3.16 9.58
C ILE A 49 -12.15 -2.56 10.97
N ASP A 50 -10.90 -2.41 11.38
CA ASP A 50 -10.55 -1.77 12.65
C ASP A 50 -10.81 -0.25 12.58
N ALA A 51 -10.93 0.40 13.73
CA ALA A 51 -11.05 1.85 13.80
C ALA A 51 -9.73 2.53 13.40
N ALA A 52 -9.81 3.68 12.73
CA ALA A 52 -8.64 4.45 12.32
C ALA A 52 -7.87 4.97 13.54
N ASN A 53 -6.55 4.85 13.52
CA ASN A 53 -5.65 5.30 14.58
C ASN A 53 -4.47 6.16 14.06
N GLY A 54 -4.39 6.38 12.75
CA GLY A 54 -3.30 7.13 12.10
C GLY A 54 -2.08 6.27 11.75
N GLU A 55 -2.15 4.95 11.93
CA GLU A 55 -1.09 4.00 11.66
C GLU A 55 -1.62 2.84 10.81
N ILE A 56 -0.82 2.39 9.84
CA ILE A 56 -1.08 1.11 9.17
C ILE A 56 -0.41 0.02 10.03
N ASP A 57 -1.18 -0.57 10.94
CA ASP A 57 -0.67 -1.47 11.98
C ASP A 57 -1.51 -2.74 12.16
N LYS A 58 -2.54 -2.94 11.33
CA LYS A 58 -3.40 -4.12 11.36
C LYS A 58 -3.12 -5.05 10.19
N ILE A 59 -3.45 -6.32 10.39
CA ILE A 59 -3.49 -7.29 9.29
C ILE A 59 -4.55 -6.80 8.31
N ASN A 60 -4.16 -6.72 7.04
CA ASN A 60 -4.99 -6.19 5.99
C ASN A 60 -4.99 -7.12 4.78
N TYR A 61 -6.04 -6.98 3.99
CA TYR A 61 -6.31 -7.82 2.83
C TYR A 61 -6.72 -6.94 1.66
N GLN A 62 -6.16 -7.16 0.48
CA GLN A 62 -6.64 -6.49 -0.71
C GLN A 62 -8.11 -6.83 -0.97
N GLY A 63 -8.87 -5.84 -1.43
CA GLY A 63 -10.23 -6.02 -1.89
C GLY A 63 -10.29 -6.64 -3.28
N VAL A 64 -11.26 -6.21 -4.08
CA VAL A 64 -11.43 -6.65 -5.49
C VAL A 64 -10.92 -5.63 -6.50
N THR A 65 -10.33 -4.53 -6.01
CA THR A 65 -9.63 -3.53 -6.82
C THR A 65 -8.21 -4.03 -7.11
N GLY A 66 -7.72 -3.81 -8.34
CA GLY A 66 -6.39 -4.21 -8.79
C GLY A 66 -5.25 -3.30 -8.32
N ASP A 67 -5.27 -2.87 -7.06
CA ASP A 67 -4.37 -1.88 -6.45
C ASP A 67 -3.24 -2.49 -5.61
N CYS A 68 -2.87 -3.74 -5.89
CA CYS A 68 -1.74 -4.44 -5.25
C CYS A 68 -0.45 -3.60 -5.20
N TRP A 69 -0.20 -2.81 -6.25
CA TRP A 69 0.93 -1.89 -6.34
C TRP A 69 0.94 -0.83 -5.23
N LEU A 70 -0.24 -0.31 -4.87
CA LEU A 70 -0.42 0.68 -3.81
C LEU A 70 -0.32 0.02 -2.44
N LEU A 71 -1.00 -1.11 -2.25
CA LEU A 71 -1.00 -1.82 -0.98
C LEU A 71 0.39 -2.35 -0.60
N ALA A 72 1.13 -2.92 -1.57
CA ALA A 72 2.51 -3.33 -1.33
C ALA A 72 3.40 -2.15 -0.92
N ALA A 73 3.25 -1.01 -1.59
CA ALA A 73 3.99 0.21 -1.25
C ALA A 73 3.67 0.71 0.17
N LEU A 74 2.39 0.86 0.51
CA LEU A 74 1.96 1.38 1.82
C LEU A 74 2.33 0.43 2.97
N ASN A 75 2.08 -0.86 2.80
CA ASN A 75 2.48 -1.86 3.80
C ASN A 75 4.00 -1.89 3.98
N GLY A 76 4.77 -1.87 2.88
CA GLY A 76 6.23 -1.83 2.95
C GLY A 76 6.74 -0.62 3.72
N ILE A 77 6.20 0.58 3.45
CA ILE A 77 6.51 1.81 4.20
C ILE A 77 6.21 1.62 5.69
N ALA A 78 5.03 1.11 6.03
CA ALA A 78 4.58 0.97 7.41
C ALA A 78 5.41 0.00 8.27
N GLU A 79 6.24 -0.87 7.67
CA GLU A 79 7.07 -1.83 8.43
C GLU A 79 8.30 -1.22 9.09
N THR A 80 8.72 -0.03 8.65
CA THR A 80 9.96 0.59 9.12
C THR A 80 9.67 1.78 10.04
N PRO A 81 10.56 2.11 10.99
CA PRO A 81 10.38 3.29 11.84
C PRO A 81 10.28 4.61 11.06
N ASN A 82 11.13 4.80 10.03
CA ASN A 82 11.10 6.01 9.20
C ASN A 82 9.84 6.06 8.32
N GLY A 83 9.40 4.92 7.79
CA GLY A 83 8.18 4.86 7.00
C GLY A 83 6.91 5.06 7.82
N LYS A 84 6.84 4.55 9.06
CA LYS A 84 5.77 4.91 10.00
C LYS A 84 5.68 6.41 10.23
N LYS A 85 6.84 7.08 10.37
CA LYS A 85 6.88 8.54 10.46
C LYS A 85 6.34 9.21 9.18
N LEU A 86 6.71 8.72 8.00
CA LEU A 86 6.16 9.21 6.74
C LEU A 86 4.62 9.05 6.69
N ILE A 87 4.08 7.89 7.06
CA ILE A 87 2.62 7.66 7.14
C ILE A 87 1.95 8.64 8.11
N SER A 88 2.55 8.88 9.28
CA SER A 88 2.02 9.86 10.25
C SER A 88 2.06 11.31 9.77
N GLU A 89 2.91 11.63 8.78
CA GLU A 89 2.93 12.94 8.12
C GLU A 89 1.83 13.04 7.02
N CYS A 90 1.35 11.89 6.52
CA CYS A 90 0.29 11.80 5.51
C CYS A 90 -1.13 11.65 6.11
N ILE A 91 -1.27 11.07 7.31
CA ILE A 91 -2.56 10.71 7.90
C ILE A 91 -2.77 11.46 9.22
N SER A 92 -3.96 12.05 9.40
CA SER A 92 -4.43 12.57 10.68
C SER A 92 -5.85 12.09 10.95
N VAL A 93 -6.09 11.55 12.15
CA VAL A 93 -7.41 11.08 12.58
C VAL A 93 -8.06 12.08 13.53
N ASN A 94 -9.32 12.41 13.29
CA ASN A 94 -10.14 13.15 14.24
C ASN A 94 -10.60 12.20 15.36
N PRO A 95 -10.22 12.40 16.63
CA PRO A 95 -10.56 11.49 17.71
C PRO A 95 -12.07 11.42 18.00
N ASP A 96 -12.82 12.49 17.71
CA ASP A 96 -14.25 12.58 18.04
C ASP A 96 -15.12 11.90 16.98
N THR A 97 -14.80 12.08 15.71
CA THR A 97 -15.59 11.54 14.58
C THR A 97 -14.99 10.29 13.96
N GLN A 98 -13.72 10.00 14.24
CA GLN A 98 -12.90 8.98 13.57
C GLN A 98 -12.71 9.27 12.07
N ASP A 99 -13.04 10.47 11.57
CA ASP A 99 -12.74 10.85 10.19
C ASP A 99 -11.23 10.99 9.99
N VAL A 100 -10.77 10.63 8.79
CA VAL A 100 -9.35 10.58 8.45
C VAL A 100 -9.05 11.65 7.40
N THR A 101 -8.12 12.54 7.69
CA THR A 101 -7.53 13.42 6.68
C THR A 101 -6.30 12.77 6.09
N VAL A 102 -6.27 12.61 4.77
CA VAL A 102 -5.12 12.08 4.03
C VAL A 102 -4.53 13.15 3.13
N LYS A 103 -3.22 13.35 3.24
CA LYS A 103 -2.43 14.28 2.43
C LYS A 103 -1.57 13.52 1.42
N LEU A 104 -1.71 13.90 0.14
CA LEU A 104 -0.92 13.40 -0.98
C LEU A 104 -0.02 14.53 -1.49
N GLU A 105 1.23 14.57 -1.05
CA GLU A 105 2.14 15.70 -1.35
C GLU A 105 2.42 15.86 -2.84
N GLY A 106 2.58 14.76 -3.57
CA GLY A 106 2.82 14.79 -5.02
C GLY A 106 1.62 15.29 -5.81
N GLY A 107 0.41 15.01 -5.31
CA GLY A 107 -0.80 15.59 -5.86
C GLY A 107 -1.04 17.04 -5.44
N LYS A 108 -0.39 17.50 -4.36
CA LYS A 108 -0.74 18.72 -3.61
C LYS A 108 -2.22 18.73 -3.24
N LYS A 109 -2.70 17.57 -2.78
CA LYS A 109 -4.10 17.33 -2.44
C LYS A 109 -4.22 16.85 -1.01
N GLU A 110 -5.36 17.18 -0.42
CA GLU A 110 -5.76 16.74 0.89
C GLU A 110 -7.23 16.33 0.81
N TYR A 111 -7.55 15.17 1.39
CA TYR A 111 -8.88 14.58 1.33
C TYR A 111 -9.36 14.26 2.74
N LEU A 112 -10.54 14.77 3.09
CA LEU A 112 -11.28 14.29 4.25
C LEU A 112 -12.04 13.02 3.87
N ILE A 113 -11.72 11.93 4.54
CA ILE A 113 -12.34 10.62 4.40
C ILE A 113 -13.20 10.39 5.62
N THR A 114 -14.51 10.33 5.42
CA THR A 114 -15.46 10.10 6.51
C THR A 114 -15.55 8.62 6.87
N GLN A 115 -16.04 8.30 8.05
CA GLN A 115 -16.40 6.91 8.40
C GLN A 115 -17.35 6.29 7.36
N ASP A 116 -18.32 7.07 6.86
CA ASP A 116 -19.22 6.65 5.80
C ASP A 116 -18.49 6.28 4.50
N ASP A 117 -17.47 7.04 4.11
CA ASP A 117 -16.63 6.72 2.95
C ASP A 117 -15.91 5.37 3.12
N ILE A 118 -15.38 5.10 4.32
CA ILE A 118 -14.68 3.85 4.67
C ILE A 118 -15.64 2.65 4.63
N LEU A 119 -16.86 2.82 5.14
CA LEU A 119 -17.87 1.76 5.21
C LEU A 119 -18.55 1.47 3.86
N LYS A 120 -18.61 2.47 2.96
CA LYS A 120 -19.20 2.35 1.62
C LYS A 120 -18.21 1.95 0.52
N SER A 121 -16.94 1.74 0.87
CA SER A 121 -15.86 1.43 -0.08
C SER A 121 -15.40 -0.03 -0.02
N GLY A 122 -16.31 -0.99 0.21
CA GLY A 122 -16.00 -2.41 0.40
C GLY A 122 -15.36 -3.17 -0.78
N ARG A 123 -15.08 -2.47 -1.90
CA ARG A 123 -14.21 -2.97 -2.97
C ARG A 123 -12.72 -2.80 -2.69
N LEU A 124 -12.34 -1.89 -1.80
CA LEU A 124 -10.96 -1.57 -1.39
C LEU A 124 -10.46 -2.52 -0.28
N SER A 125 -9.23 -2.33 0.20
CA SER A 125 -8.60 -3.18 1.22
C SER A 125 -9.40 -3.30 2.50
N LYS A 126 -9.23 -4.39 3.26
CA LYS A 126 -9.95 -4.70 4.50
C LYS A 126 -8.98 -4.80 5.67
N GLY A 127 -9.50 -4.77 6.90
CA GLY A 127 -8.72 -5.00 8.12
C GLY A 127 -8.26 -3.69 8.77
N ASP A 128 -7.59 -2.84 8.00
CA ASP A 128 -7.02 -1.58 8.49
C ASP A 128 -7.75 -0.37 7.88
N ALA A 129 -8.38 0.47 8.72
CA ALA A 129 -9.11 1.65 8.24
C ALA A 129 -8.19 2.75 7.72
N ASP A 130 -6.97 2.91 8.26
CA ASP A 130 -6.02 3.92 7.81
C ASP A 130 -5.52 3.56 6.41
N LEU A 131 -5.24 2.28 6.15
CA LEU A 131 -4.92 1.79 4.81
C LEU A 131 -6.06 2.05 3.81
N ARG A 132 -7.30 1.74 4.19
CA ARG A 132 -8.48 1.99 3.33
C ARG A 132 -8.67 3.49 3.09
N ALA A 133 -8.47 4.34 4.09
CA ALA A 133 -8.54 5.79 3.91
C ALA A 133 -7.50 6.29 2.91
N MET A 134 -6.28 5.75 2.93
CA MET A 134 -5.24 6.03 1.94
C MET A 134 -5.68 5.61 0.53
N GLU A 135 -6.23 4.40 0.35
CA GLU A 135 -6.76 3.97 -0.95
C GLU A 135 -7.88 4.90 -1.46
N ILE A 136 -8.80 5.32 -0.60
CA ILE A 136 -9.89 6.25 -0.98
C ILE A 136 -9.30 7.58 -1.46
N ALA A 137 -8.29 8.12 -0.76
CA ALA A 137 -7.62 9.35 -1.14
C ALA A 137 -6.92 9.22 -2.50
N PHE A 138 -6.21 8.11 -2.72
CA PHE A 138 -5.60 7.79 -4.02
C PHE A 138 -6.64 7.66 -5.12
N LYS A 139 -7.75 6.95 -4.87
CA LYS A 139 -8.85 6.80 -5.82
C LYS A 139 -9.42 8.16 -6.23
N ARG A 140 -9.72 9.03 -5.27
CA ARG A 140 -10.20 10.40 -5.53
C ARG A 140 -9.19 11.20 -6.34
N TYR A 141 -7.89 11.10 -6.02
CA TYR A 141 -6.83 11.76 -6.77
C TYR A 141 -6.77 11.32 -8.25
N TYR A 142 -6.85 10.02 -8.52
CA TYR A 142 -6.87 9.50 -9.88
C TYR A 142 -8.16 9.83 -10.66
N GLU A 143 -9.31 9.88 -9.98
CA GLU A 143 -10.59 10.29 -10.58
C GLU A 143 -10.59 11.78 -11.00
N GLU A 144 -9.80 12.62 -10.33
CA GLU A 144 -9.62 14.04 -10.66
C GLU A 144 -8.65 14.29 -11.84
N MET A 145 -7.87 13.29 -12.26
CA MET A 145 -6.93 13.43 -13.38
C MET A 145 -7.64 13.66 -14.73
N GLN A 146 -6.88 14.11 -15.73
CA GLN A 146 -7.37 14.35 -17.09
C GLN A 146 -6.50 13.60 -18.13
N PRO A 147 -6.99 12.48 -18.71
CA PRO A 147 -8.29 11.84 -18.43
C PRO A 147 -8.35 11.18 -17.04
N PRO A 148 -9.56 10.98 -16.46
CA PRO A 148 -9.72 10.24 -15.22
C PRO A 148 -9.14 8.83 -15.32
N GLN A 149 -8.59 8.35 -14.22
CA GLN A 149 -7.96 7.03 -14.11
C GLN A 149 -8.53 6.22 -12.95
N THR A 150 -8.17 4.94 -12.90
CA THR A 150 -8.56 3.98 -11.87
C THR A 150 -7.34 3.49 -11.10
N LEU A 151 -7.55 2.88 -9.93
CA LEU A 151 -6.47 2.22 -9.19
C LEU A 151 -6.09 0.84 -9.76
N ASP A 152 -6.89 0.30 -10.69
CA ASP A 152 -6.65 -0.98 -11.32
C ASP A 152 -5.37 -0.96 -12.19
N GLY A 153 -4.33 -1.60 -11.69
CA GLY A 153 -3.02 -1.65 -12.33
C GLY A 153 -2.18 -0.39 -12.08
N GLY A 154 -0.89 -0.59 -11.82
CA GLY A 154 0.04 0.49 -11.50
C GLY A 154 1.39 -0.05 -11.06
N TYR A 155 2.25 0.83 -10.58
CA TYR A 155 3.57 0.49 -10.09
C TYR A 155 3.77 1.12 -8.71
N ALA A 156 4.40 0.40 -7.79
CA ALA A 156 4.69 0.91 -6.43
C ALA A 156 5.43 2.26 -6.45
N VAL A 157 6.28 2.51 -7.45
CA VAL A 157 6.97 3.80 -7.60
C VAL A 157 6.02 4.99 -7.79
N SER A 158 4.85 4.78 -8.39
CA SER A 158 3.81 5.81 -8.51
C SER A 158 3.20 6.15 -7.14
N ALA A 159 3.04 5.16 -6.26
CA ALA A 159 2.60 5.42 -4.88
C ALA A 159 3.61 6.30 -4.16
N PHE A 160 4.89 5.96 -4.29
CA PHE A 160 5.99 6.71 -3.70
C PHE A 160 6.04 8.16 -4.18
N GLU A 161 5.88 8.38 -5.49
CA GLU A 161 5.83 9.72 -6.09
C GLU A 161 4.62 10.53 -5.57
N ILE A 162 3.43 9.92 -5.51
CA ILE A 162 2.21 10.61 -5.07
C ILE A 162 2.27 10.95 -3.57
N LEU A 163 2.83 10.08 -2.74
CA LEU A 163 2.99 10.32 -1.30
C LEU A 163 3.96 11.45 -1.00
N THR A 164 5.06 11.53 -1.75
CA THR A 164 6.21 12.39 -1.40
C THR A 164 6.35 13.64 -2.27
N GLY A 165 5.78 13.62 -3.46
CA GLY A 165 6.03 14.61 -4.52
C GLY A 165 7.40 14.56 -5.16
N ASN A 166 8.23 13.57 -4.80
CA ASN A 166 9.55 13.38 -5.37
C ASN A 166 9.48 12.50 -6.61
N GLN A 167 10.10 12.98 -7.69
CA GLN A 167 10.18 12.24 -8.94
C GLN A 167 11.08 11.01 -8.80
N PRO A 168 10.77 9.87 -9.42
CA PRO A 168 11.62 8.70 -9.41
C PRO A 168 12.96 8.94 -10.08
N SER A 169 14.01 8.31 -9.58
CA SER A 169 15.34 8.30 -10.22
C SER A 169 15.77 6.88 -10.60
N LEU A 170 16.39 6.76 -11.77
CA LEU A 170 16.99 5.51 -12.20
C LEU A 170 18.29 5.27 -11.41
N VAL A 171 18.44 4.06 -10.90
CA VAL A 171 19.62 3.59 -10.21
C VAL A 171 20.20 2.42 -10.98
N THR A 172 21.50 2.46 -11.21
CA THR A 172 22.24 1.37 -11.86
C THR A 172 23.26 0.80 -10.89
N THR A 173 23.65 -0.44 -11.15
CA THR A 173 24.85 -1.02 -10.56
C THR A 173 26.06 -0.56 -11.36
N VAL A 174 27.09 -0.06 -10.68
CA VAL A 174 28.35 0.40 -11.27
C VAL A 174 29.48 -0.48 -10.74
N ALA A 175 30.35 -0.98 -11.61
CA ALA A 175 31.55 -1.72 -11.19
C ALA A 175 32.57 -0.76 -10.56
N ASP A 176 33.17 -1.15 -9.44
CA ASP A 176 34.23 -0.36 -8.82
C ASP A 176 35.48 -0.37 -9.74
N PRO A 177 35.95 0.81 -10.20
CA PRO A 177 37.09 0.89 -11.10
C PRO A 177 38.40 0.39 -10.47
N ASN A 178 38.49 0.39 -9.13
CA ASN A 178 39.66 -0.07 -8.39
C ASN A 178 39.57 -1.54 -7.98
N ASN A 179 38.35 -2.10 -7.97
CA ASN A 179 38.12 -3.52 -7.74
C ASN A 179 36.94 -4.02 -8.58
N PRO A 180 37.17 -4.47 -9.82
CA PRO A 180 36.09 -4.87 -10.73
C PRO A 180 35.24 -6.07 -10.27
N GLN A 181 35.64 -6.77 -9.20
CA GLN A 181 34.83 -7.81 -8.55
C GLN A 181 33.76 -7.22 -7.62
N ASN A 182 33.86 -5.93 -7.30
CA ASN A 182 32.92 -5.19 -6.49
C ASN A 182 32.06 -4.28 -7.38
N SER A 183 30.87 -3.99 -6.89
CA SER A 183 29.95 -3.05 -7.49
C SER A 183 29.23 -2.25 -6.42
N TYR A 184 28.68 -1.10 -6.80
CA TYR A 184 27.85 -0.27 -5.93
C TYR A 184 26.61 0.23 -6.68
N LEU A 185 25.57 0.61 -5.94
CA LEU A 185 24.41 1.28 -6.52
C LEU A 185 24.72 2.76 -6.69
N ALA A 186 24.37 3.30 -7.85
CA ALA A 186 24.52 4.72 -8.13
C ALA A 186 23.29 5.32 -8.76
N LEU A 187 22.90 6.49 -8.26
CA LEU A 187 21.94 7.36 -8.91
C LEU A 187 22.63 8.06 -10.10
N ALA A 188 22.02 7.96 -11.28
CA ALA A 188 22.52 8.63 -12.47
C ALA A 188 21.92 10.05 -12.58
N ASP A 189 22.78 11.06 -12.59
CA ASP A 189 22.42 12.46 -12.86
C ASP A 189 23.25 12.98 -14.05
N GLY A 190 22.71 12.80 -15.26
CA GLY A 190 23.41 13.07 -16.50
C GLY A 190 24.63 12.17 -16.68
N LEU A 191 25.83 12.74 -16.59
CA LEU A 191 27.11 12.01 -16.65
C LEU A 191 27.71 11.73 -15.27
N ASN A 192 27.08 12.22 -14.20
CA ASN A 192 27.55 12.03 -12.83
C ASN A 192 26.85 10.81 -12.21
N PHE A 193 27.61 10.06 -11.41
CA PHE A 193 27.11 8.93 -10.65
C PHE A 193 27.29 9.24 -9.17
N HIS A 194 26.20 9.17 -8.41
CA HIS A 194 26.22 9.36 -6.97
C HIS A 194 26.00 8.02 -6.29
N GLU A 195 27.02 7.54 -5.58
CA GLU A 195 26.95 6.28 -4.85
C GLU A 195 25.90 6.35 -3.74
N LEU A 196 25.07 5.31 -3.68
CA LEU A 196 24.11 5.07 -2.62
C LEU A 196 24.74 4.10 -1.62
N ASN A 197 25.06 4.59 -0.43
CA ASN A 197 25.59 3.79 0.67
C ASN A 197 24.98 4.24 2.01
N PRO A 198 25.19 3.48 3.11
CA PRO A 198 24.58 3.81 4.39
C PRO A 198 24.92 5.20 4.94
N GLN A 199 26.04 5.80 4.51
CA GLN A 199 26.47 7.12 4.96
C GLN A 199 25.80 8.26 4.19
N THR A 200 25.48 8.06 2.91
CA THR A 200 24.91 9.10 2.03
C THR A 200 23.41 8.93 1.81
N ILE A 201 22.83 7.76 2.10
CA ILE A 201 21.44 7.43 1.75
C ILE A 201 20.42 8.43 2.30
N SER A 202 20.66 9.00 3.49
CA SER A 202 19.76 9.99 4.10
C SER A 202 19.63 11.30 3.30
N GLU A 203 20.61 11.63 2.45
CA GLU A 203 20.52 12.79 1.55
C GLU A 203 19.41 12.62 0.51
N TYR A 204 18.99 11.38 0.27
CA TYR A 204 17.94 11.00 -0.66
C TYR A 204 16.62 10.66 0.06
N LYS A 205 16.42 11.13 1.29
CA LYS A 205 15.17 10.88 2.04
C LYS A 205 13.92 11.15 1.20
N ASN A 206 12.96 10.23 1.27
CA ASN A 206 11.68 10.23 0.54
C ASN A 206 11.84 10.18 -0.99
N LYS A 207 13.00 9.78 -1.52
CA LYS A 207 13.24 9.66 -2.96
C LYS A 207 12.82 8.27 -3.46
N PRO A 208 11.92 8.20 -4.46
CA PRO A 208 11.67 6.96 -5.17
C PRO A 208 12.83 6.65 -6.11
N LEU A 209 13.20 5.38 -6.17
CA LEU A 209 14.29 4.84 -6.97
C LEU A 209 13.75 3.65 -7.78
N ILE A 210 14.23 3.51 -9.01
CA ILE A 210 13.97 2.35 -9.86
C ILE A 210 15.29 1.65 -10.07
N VAL A 211 15.39 0.42 -9.55
CA VAL A 211 16.62 -0.38 -9.55
C VAL A 211 16.38 -1.61 -10.41
N LEU A 212 17.28 -1.93 -11.34
CA LEU A 212 17.20 -3.21 -12.05
C LEU A 212 17.57 -4.36 -11.10
N ALA A 213 16.72 -5.38 -11.00
CA ALA A 213 16.98 -6.54 -10.16
C ALA A 213 18.22 -7.32 -10.65
N GLY A 214 19.06 -7.74 -9.71
CA GLY A 214 20.24 -8.56 -9.95
C GLY A 214 20.97 -8.85 -8.65
N TYR A 215 21.85 -9.85 -8.62
CA TYR A 215 22.58 -10.25 -7.40
C TYR A 215 23.29 -9.06 -6.74
N SER A 216 24.09 -8.33 -7.50
CA SER A 216 24.78 -7.13 -7.02
C SER A 216 23.84 -6.06 -6.48
N ALA A 217 22.68 -5.86 -7.13
CA ALA A 217 21.70 -4.90 -6.65
C ALA A 217 21.08 -5.33 -5.32
N LEU A 218 20.77 -6.62 -5.15
CA LEU A 218 20.25 -7.17 -3.89
C LEU A 218 21.28 -7.05 -2.76
N ASP A 219 22.57 -7.31 -3.03
CA ASP A 219 23.65 -7.12 -2.07
C ASP A 219 23.75 -5.68 -1.56
N GLU A 220 23.67 -4.71 -2.46
CA GLU A 220 23.75 -3.30 -2.07
C GLU A 220 22.48 -2.81 -1.39
N LEU A 221 21.30 -3.24 -1.85
CA LEU A 221 20.03 -2.91 -1.20
C LEU A 221 19.95 -3.46 0.22
N GLU A 222 20.48 -4.66 0.47
CA GLU A 222 20.52 -5.24 1.81
C GLU A 222 21.24 -4.31 2.81
N LYS A 223 22.37 -3.73 2.40
CA LYS A 223 23.17 -2.81 3.21
C LYS A 223 22.44 -1.51 3.53
N LEU A 224 21.50 -1.09 2.68
CA LEU A 224 20.74 0.15 2.86
C LEU A 224 19.55 -0.03 3.82
N GLN A 225 19.11 -1.27 4.09
CA GLN A 225 18.06 -1.53 5.08
C GLN A 225 18.53 -1.15 6.50
N PRO A 226 17.64 -0.62 7.37
CA PRO A 226 16.20 -0.44 7.18
C PRO A 226 15.80 0.95 6.60
N ASN A 227 16.73 1.71 6.01
CA ASN A 227 16.46 3.06 5.50
C ASN A 227 15.79 3.08 4.13
N ILE A 228 15.40 1.91 3.63
CA ILE A 228 14.71 1.76 2.35
C ILE A 228 13.55 0.77 2.48
N VAL A 229 12.59 0.91 1.58
CA VAL A 229 11.54 -0.08 1.30
C VAL A 229 11.69 -0.54 -0.14
N ILE A 230 11.48 -1.83 -0.36
CA ILE A 230 11.67 -2.47 -1.67
C ILE A 230 10.37 -3.15 -2.06
N CYS A 231 9.83 -2.79 -3.22
CA CYS A 231 8.72 -3.45 -3.86
C CYS A 231 9.19 -4.15 -5.15
N ALA A 232 8.67 -5.34 -5.39
CA ALA A 232 9.03 -6.17 -6.53
C ALA A 232 7.79 -6.53 -7.35
N ASP A 233 7.94 -6.58 -8.67
CA ASP A 233 6.94 -7.10 -9.58
C ASP A 233 7.18 -8.60 -9.79
N ALA A 234 6.14 -9.43 -9.69
CA ALA A 234 6.20 -10.78 -10.22
C ALA A 234 5.62 -10.81 -11.63
N ARG A 235 6.36 -11.36 -12.59
CA ARG A 235 5.94 -11.45 -14.01
C ARG A 235 5.79 -12.88 -14.52
N THR A 236 5.72 -13.87 -13.63
CA THR A 236 5.48 -15.25 -14.05
C THR A 236 3.99 -15.54 -14.13
N SER A 237 3.62 -16.55 -14.92
CA SER A 237 2.24 -17.04 -15.02
C SER A 237 1.69 -17.60 -13.71
N GLU A 238 2.55 -17.85 -12.72
CA GLU A 238 2.16 -18.33 -11.40
C GLU A 238 1.70 -17.20 -10.48
N PHE A 239 2.12 -15.96 -10.73
CA PHE A 239 1.89 -14.81 -9.85
C PHE A 239 1.04 -13.69 -10.47
N GLU A 240 0.34 -13.94 -11.58
CA GLU A 240 -0.68 -13.04 -12.19
C GLU A 240 -0.36 -11.53 -12.07
N SER A 241 0.76 -11.05 -12.65
CA SER A 241 1.12 -9.61 -12.66
C SER A 241 0.82 -8.88 -11.33
N HIS A 242 1.49 -9.28 -10.26
CA HIS A 242 1.22 -8.83 -8.90
C HIS A 242 2.42 -8.10 -8.28
N GLN A 243 2.16 -7.20 -7.33
CA GLN A 243 3.18 -6.43 -6.61
C GLN A 243 3.36 -6.94 -5.18
N TYR A 244 4.60 -7.09 -4.77
CA TYR A 244 5.00 -7.51 -3.44
C TYR A 244 5.89 -6.45 -2.81
N TRP A 245 5.97 -6.43 -1.47
CA TRP A 245 7.09 -5.80 -0.78
C TRP A 245 8.01 -6.88 -0.21
N ILE A 246 9.29 -6.58 -0.15
CA ILE A 246 10.30 -7.56 0.20
C ILE A 246 11.25 -7.05 1.27
N ARG A 247 11.86 -7.99 1.99
CA ARG A 247 13.02 -7.76 2.86
C ARG A 247 14.13 -8.72 2.47
N ILE A 248 15.35 -8.21 2.40
CA ILE A 248 16.55 -9.02 2.15
C ILE A 248 17.14 -9.43 3.50
N ASP A 249 17.41 -10.71 3.68
CA ASP A 249 17.95 -11.29 4.92
C ASP A 249 19.03 -12.33 4.56
N GLY A 250 20.25 -11.83 4.31
CA GLY A 250 21.37 -12.62 3.78
C GLY A 250 21.05 -13.24 2.42
N ASP A 251 21.14 -14.57 2.37
CA ASP A 251 20.86 -15.36 1.16
C ASP A 251 19.37 -15.52 0.86
N ASN A 252 18.51 -15.08 1.78
CA ASN A 252 17.07 -15.20 1.67
C ASN A 252 16.41 -13.86 1.33
N ILE A 253 15.32 -13.94 0.58
CA ILE A 253 14.40 -12.85 0.29
C ILE A 253 13.05 -13.22 0.87
N ILE A 254 12.59 -12.41 1.81
CA ILE A 254 11.24 -12.54 2.40
C ILE A 254 10.32 -11.70 1.53
N VAL A 255 9.37 -12.35 0.88
CA VAL A 255 8.40 -11.77 -0.04
C VAL A 255 7.03 -11.75 0.64
N LYS A 256 6.43 -10.58 0.74
CA LYS A 256 5.16 -10.36 1.45
C LYS A 256 4.05 -9.93 0.48
N GLU A 257 2.87 -10.49 0.72
CA GLU A 257 1.75 -10.53 -0.22
C GLU A 257 0.75 -9.38 0.05
N SER A 258 0.39 -8.59 -0.98
CA SER A 258 -0.56 -7.49 -0.77
C SER A 258 -2.00 -7.96 -0.63
N HIS A 259 -2.34 -9.16 -1.14
CA HIS A 259 -3.65 -9.75 -0.86
C HIS A 259 -3.87 -10.11 0.61
N ASN A 260 -2.80 -10.33 1.38
CA ASN A 260 -2.87 -10.61 2.81
C ASN A 260 -1.53 -10.29 3.48
N SER A 261 -1.49 -9.21 4.28
CA SER A 261 -0.25 -8.74 4.89
C SER A 261 0.34 -9.64 5.99
N SER A 262 -0.40 -10.66 6.42
CA SER A 262 0.15 -11.71 7.29
C SER A 262 0.85 -12.85 6.53
N ASN A 263 0.71 -12.91 5.21
CA ASN A 263 1.32 -13.96 4.39
C ASN A 263 2.70 -13.52 3.90
N GLU A 264 3.70 -14.35 4.20
CA GLU A 264 5.05 -14.21 3.67
C GLU A 264 5.55 -15.54 3.10
N LYS A 265 6.43 -15.45 2.11
CA LYS A 265 7.16 -16.57 1.53
C LYS A 265 8.64 -16.25 1.55
N VAL A 266 9.46 -17.28 1.72
CA VAL A 266 10.91 -17.14 1.70
C VAL A 266 11.44 -17.78 0.42
N TYR A 267 12.27 -17.04 -0.30
CA TYR A 267 12.97 -17.49 -1.49
C TYR A 267 14.46 -17.34 -1.26
N THR A 268 15.26 -18.22 -1.84
CA THR A 268 16.68 -17.90 -2.07
C THR A 268 16.78 -16.74 -3.07
N ARG A 269 17.92 -16.03 -3.09
CA ARG A 269 18.18 -14.97 -4.09
C ARG A 269 18.03 -15.47 -5.53
N GLU A 270 18.47 -16.69 -5.82
CA GLU A 270 18.33 -17.29 -7.15
C GLU A 270 16.86 -17.50 -7.52
N GLU A 271 16.09 -18.13 -6.62
CA GLU A 271 14.65 -18.34 -6.84
C GLU A 271 13.91 -17.00 -6.98
N PHE A 272 14.27 -16.00 -6.17
CA PHE A 272 13.70 -14.67 -6.29
C PHE A 272 13.99 -14.06 -7.67
N LEU A 273 15.24 -14.02 -8.11
CA LEU A 273 15.58 -13.42 -9.40
C LEU A 273 14.96 -14.16 -10.59
N ASN A 274 14.74 -15.47 -10.46
CA ASN A 274 14.04 -16.26 -11.49
C ASN A 274 12.53 -15.94 -11.58
N ASN A 275 11.90 -15.55 -10.46
CA ASN A 275 10.46 -15.28 -10.39
C ASN A 275 10.10 -13.78 -10.47
N PHE A 276 11.02 -12.90 -10.06
CA PHE A 276 10.82 -11.46 -9.88
C PHE A 276 11.83 -10.67 -10.71
N ASN A 277 11.96 -11.03 -11.99
CA ASN A 277 12.93 -10.45 -12.92
C ASN A 277 12.58 -9.03 -13.43
N GLY A 278 11.65 -8.35 -12.77
CA GLY A 278 11.25 -6.98 -13.06
C GLY A 278 12.23 -5.94 -12.50
N GLY A 279 11.87 -4.67 -12.65
CA GLY A 279 12.50 -3.60 -11.87
C GLY A 279 12.05 -3.70 -10.40
N LEU A 280 12.96 -3.37 -9.48
CA LEU A 280 12.64 -3.12 -8.08
C LEU A 280 12.27 -1.65 -7.92
N ASN A 281 11.11 -1.39 -7.34
CA ASN A 281 10.68 -0.07 -6.95
C ASN A 281 11.12 0.15 -5.51
N VAL A 282 12.04 1.09 -5.28
CA VAL A 282 12.63 1.34 -3.97
C VAL A 282 12.25 2.74 -3.50
N MET A 283 11.93 2.91 -2.21
CA MET A 283 11.84 4.24 -1.61
C MET A 283 12.87 4.35 -0.50
N VAL A 284 13.61 5.46 -0.51
CA VAL A 284 14.45 5.88 0.62
C VAL A 284 13.59 6.57 1.68
N LEU A 285 13.81 6.26 2.96
CA LEU A 285 12.98 6.69 4.09
C LEU A 285 13.71 7.56 5.13
#